data_AF-A0A1R3JPP0-F1
#
_entry.id   AF-A0A1R3JPP0-F1
#
_cell.length_a   1.000
_cell.length_b   1.000
_cell.length_c   1.000
_cell.angle_alpha   90.00
_cell.angle_beta   90.00
_cell.angle_gamma   90.00
#
_symmetry.space_group_name_H-M   'P 1'
#
loop_
_entity.id
_entity.type
_entity.pdbx_description
1 polymer ?
#
loop_
_entity_poly.entity_id
_entity_poly.type
_entity_poly.pdbx_seq_one_letter_code
_entity_poly.pdbx_strand_id
1 'polypeptide(L)'
;MHPAYLKLLNHLCSEAFESFKHQLEEMLNRGEEFSSSVKLCSISAMSKFDKGSADLFSALLDAAIRQANWDTSDIREKLCNDISNEKLPQWKDFYKKRFNGALSKQLKSIFQSADGETWVKVRELLTCEIDHMSASISGFELDLQKRNKLVLEMRDFARDVVVIKAREGAANVELQMRNRFKTSFPDSVTKFDKDIDKMVRHASIELLPHFMAYTFHPSQFPFREVLKPFKLPLTRPLKI
;
A
#
# COMPACT_ATOMS: atom_id res chain seq x y z
N MET A 1 30.68 -1.21 -34.75
CA MET A 1 30.85 -2.10 -33.58
C MET A 1 30.82 -3.55 -34.05
N HIS A 2 31.75 -4.41 -33.64
CA HIS A 2 31.77 -5.84 -34.03
C HIS A 2 30.53 -6.60 -33.53
N PRO A 3 29.88 -7.47 -34.34
CA PRO A 3 28.63 -8.13 -33.98
C PRO A 3 28.69 -8.98 -32.69
N ALA A 4 29.79 -9.69 -32.46
CA ALA A 4 29.92 -10.51 -31.24
C ALA A 4 30.01 -9.64 -29.97
N TYR A 5 30.66 -8.48 -30.05
CA TYR A 5 30.75 -7.55 -28.92
C TYR A 5 29.39 -6.93 -28.61
N LEU A 6 28.67 -6.50 -29.66
CA LEU A 6 27.31 -5.99 -29.52
C LEU A 6 26.36 -7.02 -28.88
N LYS A 7 26.48 -8.30 -29.25
CA LYS A 7 25.69 -9.38 -28.63
C LYS A 7 25.98 -9.53 -27.13
N LEU A 8 27.25 -9.49 -26.74
CA LEU A 8 27.66 -9.59 -25.34
C LEU A 8 27.21 -8.37 -24.52
N LEU A 9 27.29 -7.16 -25.07
CA LEU A 9 26.78 -5.96 -24.40
C LEU A 9 25.27 -5.97 -24.22
N ASN A 10 24.51 -6.42 -25.23
CA ASN A 10 23.06 -6.57 -25.09
C ASN A 10 22.70 -7.61 -24.02
N HIS A 11 23.51 -8.66 -23.87
CA HIS A 11 23.34 -9.63 -22.80
C HIS A 11 23.57 -8.98 -21.42
N LEU A 12 24.67 -8.25 -21.24
CA LEU A 12 24.94 -7.50 -20.00
C LEU A 12 23.84 -6.48 -19.68
N CYS A 13 23.32 -5.78 -20.70
CA CYS A 13 22.18 -4.86 -20.56
C CYS A 13 20.95 -5.58 -20.01
N SER A 14 20.60 -6.72 -20.60
CA SER A 14 19.45 -7.53 -20.19
C SER A 14 19.64 -8.08 -18.77
N GLU A 15 20.84 -8.57 -18.45
CA GLU A 15 21.18 -9.08 -17.12
C GLU A 15 21.11 -7.99 -16.05
N ALA A 16 21.64 -6.79 -16.34
CA ALA A 16 21.57 -5.66 -15.44
C ALA A 16 20.11 -5.23 -15.17
N PHE A 17 19.27 -5.22 -16.20
CA PHE A 17 17.86 -4.88 -16.08
C PHE A 17 17.06 -5.93 -15.27
N GLU A 18 17.28 -7.21 -15.50
CA GLU A 18 16.64 -8.26 -14.69
C GLU A 18 17.15 -8.24 -13.25
N SER A 19 18.43 -7.91 -13.05
CA SER A 19 18.98 -7.70 -11.72
C SER A 19 18.35 -6.51 -10.99
N PHE A 20 17.98 -5.44 -11.70
CA PHE A 20 17.20 -4.33 -11.15
C PHE A 20 15.86 -4.82 -10.63
N LYS A 21 15.09 -5.54 -11.45
CA LYS A 21 13.75 -6.03 -11.08
C LYS A 21 13.80 -6.95 -9.86
N HIS A 22 14.73 -7.90 -9.86
CA HIS A 22 14.86 -8.87 -8.77
C HIS A 22 15.25 -8.20 -7.44
N GLN A 23 16.26 -7.33 -7.45
CA GLN A 23 16.66 -6.60 -6.24
C GLN A 23 15.53 -5.71 -5.72
N LEU A 24 14.80 -5.05 -6.63
CA LEU A 24 13.69 -4.19 -6.24
C LEU A 24 12.58 -5.00 -5.57
N GLU A 25 12.17 -6.11 -6.17
CA GLU A 25 11.18 -7.01 -5.56
C GLU A 25 11.63 -7.50 -4.16
N GLU A 26 12.90 -7.88 -4.02
CA GLU A 26 13.44 -8.33 -2.74
C GLU A 26 13.37 -7.25 -1.64
N MET A 27 13.82 -6.02 -1.95
CA MET A 27 13.80 -4.90 -1.00
C MET A 27 12.37 -4.53 -0.61
N LEU A 28 11.44 -4.52 -1.55
CA LEU A 28 10.03 -4.23 -1.27
C LEU A 28 9.39 -5.31 -0.40
N ASN A 29 9.75 -6.59 -0.60
CA ASN A 29 9.28 -7.69 0.23
C ASN A 29 9.82 -7.63 1.67
N ARG A 30 11.00 -7.01 1.88
CA ARG A 30 11.54 -6.71 3.22
C ARG A 30 10.83 -5.53 3.90
N GLY A 31 9.92 -4.87 3.21
CA GLY A 31 9.16 -3.72 3.74
C GLY A 31 9.87 -2.38 3.58
N GLU A 32 10.89 -2.31 2.72
CA GLU A 32 11.61 -1.06 2.45
C GLU A 32 10.77 -0.06 1.65
N GLU A 33 11.18 1.21 1.73
CA GLU A 33 10.50 2.30 1.05
C GLU A 33 10.74 2.27 -0.46
N PHE A 34 9.67 2.34 -1.24
CA PHE A 34 9.70 2.24 -2.70
C PHE A 34 10.70 3.20 -3.37
N SER A 35 10.68 4.49 -3.04
CA SER A 35 11.55 5.50 -3.67
C SER A 35 13.03 5.22 -3.40
N SER A 36 13.35 4.82 -2.18
CA SER A 36 14.70 4.46 -1.77
C SER A 36 15.19 3.19 -2.46
N SER A 37 14.36 2.13 -2.50
CA SER A 37 14.68 0.88 -3.17
C SER A 37 14.88 1.06 -4.68
N VAL A 38 13.97 1.75 -5.38
CA VAL A 38 14.11 2.03 -6.83
C VAL A 38 15.42 2.74 -7.13
N LYS A 39 15.77 3.76 -6.33
CA LYS A 39 17.01 4.52 -6.51
C LYS A 39 18.23 3.62 -6.36
N LEU A 40 18.29 2.82 -5.29
CA LEU A 40 19.41 1.91 -5.03
C LEU A 40 19.53 0.84 -6.12
N CYS A 41 18.42 0.20 -6.50
CA CYS A 41 18.41 -0.81 -7.56
C CYS A 41 18.83 -0.21 -8.92
N SER A 42 18.39 1.01 -9.24
CA SER A 42 18.78 1.70 -10.48
C SER A 42 20.28 1.94 -10.53
N ILE A 43 20.86 2.47 -9.44
CA ILE A 43 22.31 2.70 -9.33
C ILE A 43 23.08 1.39 -9.44
N SER A 44 22.62 0.35 -8.74
CA SER A 44 23.21 -1.00 -8.78
C SER A 44 23.23 -1.57 -10.20
N ALA A 45 22.11 -1.51 -10.92
CA ALA A 45 22.03 -2.00 -12.29
C ALA A 45 22.92 -1.22 -13.26
N MET A 46 22.93 0.11 -13.19
CA MET A 46 23.81 0.94 -14.01
C MET A 46 25.29 0.63 -13.73
N SER A 47 25.67 0.50 -12.44
CA SER A 47 27.04 0.16 -12.06
C SER A 47 27.44 -1.24 -12.51
N LYS A 48 26.55 -2.22 -12.46
CA LYS A 48 26.79 -3.59 -12.97
C LYS A 48 27.05 -3.56 -14.47
N PHE A 49 26.23 -2.83 -15.22
CA PHE A 49 26.43 -2.67 -16.67
C PHE A 49 27.74 -1.96 -16.99
N ASP A 50 28.01 -0.82 -16.35
CA ASP A 50 29.21 -0.02 -16.59
C ASP A 50 30.48 -0.85 -16.31
N LYS A 51 30.51 -1.57 -15.18
CA LYS A 51 31.61 -2.49 -14.84
C LYS A 51 31.73 -3.64 -15.85
N GLY A 52 30.65 -4.35 -16.13
CA GLY A 52 30.67 -5.48 -17.07
C GLY A 52 31.12 -5.07 -18.48
N SER A 53 30.73 -3.87 -18.92
CA SER A 53 31.15 -3.32 -20.21
C SER A 53 32.65 -3.01 -20.26
N ALA A 54 33.21 -2.47 -19.17
CA ALA A 54 34.63 -2.18 -19.04
C ALA A 54 35.47 -3.46 -18.94
N ASP A 55 35.02 -4.45 -18.16
CA ASP A 55 35.68 -5.75 -18.04
C ASP A 55 35.70 -6.49 -19.38
N LEU A 56 34.58 -6.46 -20.12
CA LEU A 56 34.48 -7.03 -21.46
C LEU A 56 35.40 -6.32 -22.46
N PHE A 57 35.48 -4.98 -22.39
CA PHE A 57 36.39 -4.21 -23.22
C PHE A 57 37.86 -4.57 -22.94
N SER A 58 38.25 -4.67 -21.66
CA SER A 58 39.61 -5.08 -21.27
C SER A 58 39.96 -6.46 -21.83
N ALA A 59 39.07 -7.45 -21.66
CA ALA A 59 39.31 -8.82 -22.14
C ALA A 59 39.47 -8.91 -23.67
N LEU A 60 38.79 -8.06 -24.44
CA LEU A 60 38.91 -8.02 -25.90
C LEU A 60 40.12 -7.23 -26.39
N LEU A 61 40.58 -6.26 -25.61
CA LEU A 61 41.82 -5.52 -25.89
C LEU A 61 43.04 -6.43 -25.68
N ASP A 62 43.02 -7.25 -24.63
CA ASP A 62 44.03 -8.30 -24.38
C ASP A 62 44.06 -9.34 -25.52
N ALA A 63 42.92 -9.59 -26.16
CA ALA A 63 42.77 -10.48 -27.32
C ALA A 63 43.14 -9.83 -28.69
N ALA A 64 43.82 -8.66 -28.68
CA ALA A 64 44.40 -7.97 -29.84
C ALA A 64 43.41 -7.35 -30.87
N ILE A 65 42.15 -7.09 -30.52
CA ILE A 65 41.19 -6.38 -31.41
C ILE A 65 41.41 -4.85 -31.33
N ARG A 66 42.57 -4.38 -31.81
CA ARG A 66 42.93 -2.95 -31.84
C ARG A 66 42.39 -2.30 -33.12
N GLN A 67 41.16 -1.76 -33.13
CA GLN A 67 40.78 -0.65 -34.05
C GLN A 67 39.31 -0.13 -34.02
N ALA A 68 38.41 -0.60 -33.14
CA ALA A 68 37.03 -0.08 -33.15
C ALA A 68 36.79 1.00 -32.07
N ASN A 69 36.01 2.02 -32.43
CA ASN A 69 35.36 2.90 -31.47
C ASN A 69 34.23 2.11 -30.80
N TRP A 70 34.47 1.67 -29.57
CA TRP A 70 33.59 0.77 -28.81
C TRP A 70 32.66 1.58 -27.91
N ASP A 71 31.81 2.39 -28.52
CA ASP A 71 30.86 3.21 -27.78
C ASP A 71 29.70 2.37 -27.23
N THR A 72 29.47 2.42 -25.92
CA THR A 72 28.40 1.70 -25.22
C THR A 72 27.23 2.61 -24.84
N SER A 73 27.31 3.90 -25.17
CA SER A 73 26.36 4.93 -24.73
C SER A 73 24.92 4.60 -25.10
N ASP A 74 24.66 4.17 -26.33
CA ASP A 74 23.29 3.83 -26.80
C ASP A 74 22.67 2.67 -25.99
N ILE A 75 23.46 1.66 -25.66
CA ILE A 75 22.99 0.48 -24.91
C ILE A 75 22.79 0.86 -23.44
N ARG A 76 23.66 1.70 -22.91
CA ARG A 76 23.54 2.25 -21.56
C ARG A 76 22.30 3.14 -21.42
N GLU A 77 22.03 3.98 -22.41
CA GLU A 77 20.82 4.81 -22.47
C GLU A 77 19.57 3.94 -22.56
N LYS A 78 19.60 2.89 -23.39
CA LYS A 78 18.53 1.90 -23.44
C LYS A 78 18.25 1.29 -22.07
N LEU A 79 19.28 0.85 -21.34
CA LEU A 79 19.11 0.34 -19.96
C LEU A 79 18.45 1.38 -19.04
N CYS A 80 18.89 2.64 -19.12
CA CYS A 80 18.32 3.73 -18.32
C CYS A 80 16.83 3.96 -18.63
N ASN A 81 16.47 3.90 -19.91
CA ASN A 81 15.09 4.03 -20.38
C ASN A 81 14.24 2.83 -19.95
N ASP A 82 14.75 1.60 -20.10
CA ASP A 82 14.06 0.38 -19.65
C ASP A 82 13.79 0.42 -18.14
N ILE A 83 14.79 0.80 -17.33
CA ILE A 83 14.61 1.01 -15.87
C ILE A 83 13.54 2.08 -15.60
N SER A 84 13.59 3.21 -16.29
CA SER A 84 12.65 4.31 -16.06
C SER A 84 11.21 3.95 -16.44
N ASN A 85 11.02 3.20 -17.53
CA ASN A 85 9.73 2.68 -17.96
C ASN A 85 9.15 1.64 -16.99
N GLU A 86 10.02 0.87 -16.34
CA GLU A 86 9.64 -0.17 -15.37
C GLU A 86 9.18 0.38 -14.02
N LYS A 87 9.58 1.61 -13.64
CA LYS A 87 9.23 2.23 -12.34
C LYS A 87 7.71 2.34 -12.12
N LEU A 88 6.96 2.71 -13.15
CA LEU A 88 5.52 2.97 -13.05
C LEU A 88 4.68 1.71 -12.83
N PRO A 89 4.83 0.63 -13.61
CA PRO A 89 4.20 -0.65 -13.31
C PRO A 89 4.49 -1.13 -11.88
N GLN A 90 5.77 -1.13 -11.47
CA GLN A 90 6.15 -1.60 -10.14
C GLN A 90 5.58 -0.75 -9.02
N TRP A 91 5.53 0.57 -9.20
CA TRP A 91 4.89 1.47 -8.24
C TRP A 91 3.40 1.13 -8.05
N LYS A 92 2.66 0.92 -9.14
CA LYS A 92 1.24 0.56 -9.07
C LYS A 92 1.04 -0.76 -8.33
N ASP A 93 1.82 -1.77 -8.68
CA ASP A 93 1.70 -3.10 -8.08
C ASP A 93 2.08 -3.09 -6.60
N PHE A 94 3.14 -2.38 -6.24
CA PHE A 94 3.57 -2.22 -4.86
C PHE A 94 2.46 -1.61 -3.99
N TYR A 95 1.90 -0.46 -4.38
CA TYR A 95 0.88 0.20 -3.57
C TYR A 95 -0.44 -0.57 -3.54
N LYS A 96 -0.84 -1.23 -4.63
CA LYS A 96 -2.01 -2.13 -4.60
C LYS A 96 -1.81 -3.29 -3.60
N LYS A 97 -0.63 -3.93 -3.61
CA LYS A 97 -0.28 -4.99 -2.65
C LYS A 97 -0.27 -4.43 -1.23
N ARG A 98 0.32 -3.26 -1.01
CA ARG A 98 0.38 -2.59 0.30
C ARG A 98 -1.01 -2.26 0.84
N PHE A 99 -1.91 -1.75 0.00
CA PHE A 99 -3.29 -1.44 0.39
C PHE A 99 -4.07 -2.71 0.75
N ASN A 100 -3.99 -3.75 -0.08
CA ASN A 100 -4.67 -5.02 0.19
C ASN A 100 -4.07 -5.82 1.36
N GLY A 101 -2.79 -5.61 1.67
CA GLY A 101 -2.06 -6.28 2.74
C GLY A 101 -1.99 -5.44 4.01
N ALA A 102 -0.98 -4.57 4.10
CA ALA A 102 -0.65 -3.81 5.29
C ALA A 102 -1.78 -2.88 5.76
N LEU A 103 -2.35 -2.07 4.86
CA LEU A 103 -3.45 -1.16 5.21
C LEU A 103 -4.68 -1.96 5.64
N SER A 104 -5.09 -2.95 4.86
CA SER A 104 -6.18 -3.89 5.19
C SER A 104 -6.01 -4.53 6.58
N LYS A 105 -4.79 -4.96 6.95
CA LYS A 105 -4.48 -5.52 8.27
C LYS A 105 -4.66 -4.48 9.38
N GLN A 106 -4.14 -3.27 9.20
CA GLN A 106 -4.28 -2.18 10.17
C GLN A 106 -5.75 -1.76 10.34
N LEU A 107 -6.49 -1.62 9.25
CA LEU A 107 -7.92 -1.32 9.27
C LEU A 107 -8.71 -2.40 10.01
N LYS A 108 -8.42 -3.68 9.79
CA LYS A 108 -9.04 -4.77 10.54
C LYS A 108 -8.81 -4.63 12.04
N SER A 109 -7.58 -4.29 12.45
CA SER A 109 -7.26 -4.07 13.86
C SER A 109 -8.04 -2.89 14.44
N ILE A 110 -8.11 -1.77 13.72
CA ILE A 110 -8.89 -0.59 14.12
C ILE A 110 -10.38 -0.95 14.26
N PHE A 111 -10.95 -1.67 13.31
CA PHE A 111 -12.36 -2.05 13.38
C PHE A 111 -12.66 -3.08 14.47
N GLN A 112 -11.71 -3.95 14.83
CA GLN A 112 -11.86 -4.89 15.97
C GLN A 112 -12.00 -4.16 17.31
N SER A 113 -11.29 -3.05 17.48
CA SER A 113 -11.37 -2.17 18.65
C SER A 113 -12.22 -0.92 18.42
N ALA A 114 -13.14 -0.95 17.44
CA ALA A 114 -14.10 0.12 17.16
C ALA A 114 -14.70 0.81 18.40
N ASP A 115 -14.55 2.12 18.45
CA ASP A 115 -14.91 3.09 19.49
C ASP A 115 -15.31 4.43 18.84
N GLY A 116 -15.54 5.47 19.65
CA GLY A 116 -15.88 6.80 19.14
C GLY A 116 -14.79 7.47 18.28
N GLU A 117 -13.53 7.04 18.39
CA GLU A 117 -12.38 7.63 17.69
C GLU A 117 -11.99 6.87 16.42
N THR A 118 -12.65 5.75 16.15
CA THR A 118 -12.30 4.81 15.07
C THR A 118 -12.16 5.49 13.72
N TRP A 119 -13.10 6.35 13.37
CA TRP A 119 -13.05 7.06 12.08
C TRP A 119 -11.98 8.15 12.01
N VAL A 120 -11.55 8.70 13.15
CA VAL A 120 -10.39 9.59 13.20
C VAL A 120 -9.14 8.78 12.86
N LYS A 121 -8.93 7.65 13.55
CA LYS A 121 -7.81 6.72 13.33
C LYS A 121 -7.75 6.23 11.87
N VAL A 122 -8.90 5.86 11.28
CA VAL A 122 -8.99 5.46 9.86
C VAL A 122 -8.59 6.59 8.92
N ARG A 123 -9.05 7.83 9.16
CA ARG A 123 -8.71 8.97 8.29
C ARG A 123 -7.23 9.33 8.38
N GLU A 124 -6.66 9.34 9.57
CA GLU A 124 -5.24 9.61 9.78
C GLU A 124 -4.39 8.55 9.07
N LEU A 125 -4.71 7.27 9.25
CA LEU A 125 -4.02 6.16 8.59
C LEU A 125 -4.11 6.29 7.06
N LEU A 126 -5.31 6.47 6.52
CA LEU A 126 -5.52 6.57 5.07
C LEU A 126 -4.81 7.80 4.48
N THR A 127 -4.85 8.94 5.18
CA THR A 127 -4.17 10.18 4.73
C THR A 127 -2.67 9.96 4.69
N CYS A 128 -2.08 9.41 5.75
CA CYS A 128 -0.66 9.08 5.81
C CYS A 128 -0.21 8.17 4.65
N GLU A 129 -0.97 7.10 4.38
CA GLU A 129 -0.67 6.17 3.29
C GLU A 129 -0.79 6.82 1.89
N ILE A 130 -1.80 7.68 1.68
CA ILE A 130 -1.97 8.42 0.42
C ILE A 130 -0.85 9.46 0.23
N ASP A 131 -0.46 10.16 1.28
CA ASP A 131 0.57 11.19 1.22
C ASP A 131 1.93 10.55 0.91
N HIS A 132 2.27 9.45 1.57
CA HIS A 132 3.47 8.67 1.28
C HIS A 132 3.47 8.17 -0.17
N MET A 133 2.35 7.61 -0.64
CA MET A 133 2.18 7.21 -2.03
C MET A 133 2.39 8.37 -3.00
N SER A 134 1.77 9.51 -2.74
CA SER A 134 1.82 10.70 -3.60
C SER A 134 3.22 11.31 -3.65
N ALA A 135 3.94 11.32 -2.52
CA ALA A 135 5.34 11.75 -2.46
C ALA A 135 6.23 10.83 -3.31
N SER A 136 6.02 9.51 -3.24
CA SER A 136 6.88 8.55 -3.95
C SER A 136 6.82 8.62 -5.48
N ILE A 137 5.70 9.07 -6.05
CA ILE A 137 5.54 9.23 -7.52
C ILE A 137 6.03 10.58 -8.04
N SER A 138 6.31 11.54 -7.16
CA SER A 138 6.71 12.91 -7.56
C SER A 138 7.99 12.96 -8.39
N GLY A 139 8.91 12.02 -8.19
CA GLY A 139 10.17 11.91 -8.93
C GLY A 139 10.07 11.23 -10.29
N PHE A 140 8.87 10.91 -10.77
CA PHE A 140 8.68 10.23 -12.05
C PHE A 140 8.50 11.24 -13.18
N GLU A 141 9.03 10.92 -14.36
CA GLU A 141 8.89 11.71 -15.58
C GLU A 141 7.48 11.54 -16.18
N LEU A 142 6.49 12.09 -15.48
CA LEU A 142 5.09 12.10 -15.87
C LEU A 142 4.59 13.53 -15.98
N ASP A 143 3.83 13.81 -17.03
CA ASP A 143 3.08 15.05 -17.12
C ASP A 143 2.06 15.16 -15.97
N LEU A 144 1.75 16.40 -15.60
CA LEU A 144 0.92 16.70 -14.43
C LEU A 144 -0.45 16.04 -14.51
N GLN A 145 -1.05 15.99 -15.71
CA GLN A 145 -2.37 15.41 -15.91
C GLN A 145 -2.36 13.89 -15.70
N LYS A 146 -1.40 13.17 -16.31
CA LYS A 146 -1.24 11.73 -16.10
C LYS A 146 -0.95 11.40 -14.64
N ARG A 147 -0.07 12.18 -13.99
CA ARG A 147 0.25 12.01 -12.57
C ARG A 147 -1.00 12.16 -11.70
N ASN A 148 -1.75 13.25 -11.87
CA ASN A 148 -2.96 13.51 -11.09
C ASN A 148 -4.03 12.44 -11.30
N LYS A 149 -4.23 12.00 -12.54
CA LYS A 149 -5.16 10.90 -12.85
C LYS A 149 -4.76 9.62 -12.11
N LEU A 150 -3.47 9.27 -12.14
CA LEU A 150 -2.99 8.06 -11.48
C LEU A 150 -3.06 8.13 -9.95
N VAL A 151 -2.71 9.27 -9.36
CA VAL A 151 -2.85 9.48 -7.91
C VAL A 151 -4.31 9.34 -7.49
N LEU A 152 -5.25 9.88 -8.29
CA LEU A 152 -6.69 9.73 -8.04
C LEU A 152 -7.12 8.26 -8.12
N GLU A 153 -6.75 7.54 -9.18
CA GLU A 153 -7.07 6.10 -9.34
C GLU A 153 -6.62 5.28 -8.12
N MET A 154 -5.40 5.51 -7.63
CA MET A 154 -4.87 4.78 -6.49
C MET A 154 -5.48 5.22 -5.16
N ARG A 155 -5.85 6.50 -5.03
CA ARG A 155 -6.59 7.03 -3.87
C ARG A 155 -7.96 6.37 -3.75
N ASP A 156 -8.67 6.25 -4.87
CA ASP A 156 -9.99 5.63 -4.90
C ASP A 156 -9.90 4.14 -4.59
N PHE A 157 -8.87 3.45 -5.11
CA PHE A 157 -8.58 2.07 -4.72
C PHE A 157 -8.35 1.92 -3.21
N ALA A 158 -7.56 2.79 -2.58
CA ALA A 158 -7.34 2.76 -1.13
C ALA A 158 -8.62 3.01 -0.32
N ARG A 159 -9.50 3.91 -0.81
CA ARG A 159 -10.82 4.15 -0.21
C ARG A 159 -11.72 2.93 -0.32
N ASP A 160 -11.71 2.23 -1.45
CA ASP A 160 -12.49 1.00 -1.63
C ASP A 160 -12.05 -0.07 -0.64
N VAL A 161 -10.74 -0.20 -0.38
CA VAL A 161 -10.23 -1.10 0.67
C VAL A 161 -10.82 -0.73 2.04
N VAL A 162 -10.87 0.56 2.39
CA VAL A 162 -11.50 1.01 3.65
C VAL A 162 -12.98 0.63 3.69
N VAL A 163 -13.73 0.86 2.61
CA VAL A 163 -15.16 0.49 2.54
C VAL A 163 -15.35 -1.01 2.72
N ILE A 164 -14.55 -1.83 2.03
CA ILE A 164 -14.58 -3.29 2.16
C ILE A 164 -14.29 -3.71 3.60
N LYS A 165 -13.23 -3.19 4.22
CA LYS A 165 -12.87 -3.54 5.60
C LYS A 165 -13.90 -3.05 6.63
N ALA A 166 -14.50 -1.89 6.41
CA ALA A 166 -15.57 -1.38 7.26
C ALA A 166 -16.81 -2.28 7.20
N ARG A 167 -17.19 -2.74 6.00
CA ARG A 167 -18.29 -3.71 5.80
C ARG A 167 -18.00 -5.05 6.45
N GLU A 168 -16.78 -5.57 6.30
CA GLU A 168 -16.32 -6.77 7.02
C GLU A 168 -16.41 -6.58 8.54
N GLY A 169 -16.01 -5.42 9.06
CA GLY A 169 -16.14 -5.07 10.47
C GLY A 169 -17.60 -5.07 10.94
N ALA A 170 -18.47 -4.38 10.20
CA ALA A 170 -19.90 -4.28 10.46
C ALA A 170 -20.59 -5.67 10.48
N ALA A 171 -20.24 -6.54 9.53
CA ALA A 171 -20.78 -7.90 9.48
C ALA A 171 -20.37 -8.77 10.67
N ASN A 172 -19.28 -8.40 11.36
CA ASN A 172 -18.73 -9.15 12.48
C ASN A 172 -18.98 -8.50 13.86
N VAL A 173 -19.85 -7.48 13.92
CA VAL A 173 -20.09 -6.69 15.15
C VAL A 173 -20.51 -7.56 16.32
N GLU A 174 -21.43 -8.51 16.12
CA GLU A 174 -21.89 -9.39 17.20
C GLU A 174 -20.74 -10.23 17.79
N LEU A 175 -19.91 -10.82 16.92
CA LEU A 175 -18.74 -11.58 17.34
C LEU A 175 -17.74 -10.69 18.09
N GLN A 176 -17.49 -9.48 17.60
CA GLN A 176 -16.55 -8.56 18.24
C GLN A 176 -17.03 -8.12 19.61
N MET A 177 -18.32 -7.84 19.77
CA MET A 177 -18.89 -7.49 21.06
C MET A 177 -18.82 -8.64 22.05
N ARG A 178 -19.10 -9.87 21.59
CA ARG A 178 -18.95 -11.07 22.41
C ARG A 178 -17.51 -11.24 22.89
N ASN A 179 -16.53 -11.03 22.01
CA ASN A 179 -15.12 -11.11 22.36
C ASN A 179 -14.71 -10.05 23.39
N ARG A 180 -15.13 -8.79 23.21
CA ARG A 180 -14.84 -7.72 24.19
C ARG A 180 -15.44 -7.98 25.55
N PHE A 181 -16.67 -8.51 25.59
CA PHE A 181 -17.32 -8.85 26.85
C PHE A 181 -16.53 -9.94 27.59
N LYS A 182 -16.12 -11.00 26.87
CA LYS A 182 -15.30 -12.08 27.45
C LYS A 182 -13.95 -11.59 27.97
N THR A 183 -13.28 -10.69 27.25
CA THR A 183 -12.00 -10.12 27.68
C THR A 183 -12.17 -9.18 28.88
N SER A 184 -13.24 -8.39 28.93
CA SER A 184 -13.46 -7.40 29.99
C SER A 184 -14.03 -8.04 31.27
N PHE A 185 -14.71 -9.18 31.15
CA PHE A 185 -15.38 -9.85 32.27
C PHE A 185 -15.16 -11.38 32.28
N PRO A 186 -13.92 -11.86 32.41
CA PRO A 186 -13.60 -13.29 32.32
C PRO A 186 -14.36 -14.16 33.34
N ASP A 187 -14.57 -13.65 34.55
CA ASP A 187 -15.24 -14.40 35.64
C ASP A 187 -16.76 -14.53 35.45
N SER A 188 -17.38 -13.65 34.66
CA SER A 188 -18.84 -13.62 34.44
C SER A 188 -19.33 -14.63 33.39
N VAL A 189 -18.42 -15.09 32.52
CA VAL A 189 -18.72 -15.97 31.38
C VAL A 189 -19.19 -17.36 31.81
N THR A 190 -18.81 -17.80 33.02
CA THR A 190 -19.15 -19.14 33.53
C THR A 190 -20.57 -19.25 34.09
N LYS A 191 -21.30 -18.14 34.29
CA LYS A 191 -22.61 -18.15 34.98
C LYS A 191 -23.84 -17.78 34.14
N PHE A 192 -23.71 -17.09 33.01
CA PHE A 192 -24.88 -16.54 32.31
C PHE A 192 -24.74 -16.43 30.79
N ASP A 193 -24.49 -17.55 30.10
CA ASP A 193 -24.29 -17.56 28.64
C ASP A 193 -25.49 -16.99 27.86
N LYS A 194 -26.72 -17.20 28.34
CA LYS A 194 -27.95 -16.66 27.72
C LYS A 194 -28.14 -15.15 27.93
N ASP A 195 -27.75 -14.59 29.07
CA ASP A 195 -27.89 -13.16 29.34
C ASP A 195 -26.80 -12.35 28.64
N ILE A 196 -25.60 -12.91 28.51
CA ILE A 196 -24.52 -12.36 27.67
C ILE A 196 -24.99 -12.23 26.23
N ASP A 197 -25.67 -13.25 25.70
CA ASP A 197 -26.19 -13.23 24.33
C ASP A 197 -27.25 -12.13 24.11
N LYS A 198 -28.07 -11.85 25.12
CA LYS A 198 -29.05 -10.75 25.11
C LYS A 198 -28.39 -9.38 25.20
N MET A 199 -27.38 -9.21 26.07
CA MET A 199 -26.62 -7.97 26.22
C MET A 199 -25.80 -7.66 24.96
N VAL A 200 -25.14 -8.68 24.37
CA VAL A 200 -24.38 -8.57 23.12
C VAL A 200 -25.30 -8.15 21.97
N ARG A 201 -26.49 -8.76 21.85
CA ARG A 201 -27.47 -8.34 20.83
C ARG A 201 -27.93 -6.90 21.01
N HIS A 202 -28.17 -6.47 22.25
CA HIS A 202 -28.60 -5.09 22.52
C HIS A 202 -27.50 -4.08 22.17
N ALA A 203 -26.27 -4.30 22.63
CA ALA A 203 -25.12 -3.46 22.28
C ALA A 203 -24.84 -3.47 20.77
N SER A 204 -25.06 -4.60 20.08
CA SER A 204 -24.88 -4.72 18.62
C SER A 204 -25.81 -3.76 17.88
N ILE A 205 -27.04 -3.65 18.35
CA ILE A 205 -28.03 -2.73 17.81
C ILE A 205 -27.66 -1.26 18.07
N GLU A 206 -26.99 -0.95 19.17
CA GLU A 206 -26.56 0.42 19.50
C GLU A 206 -25.31 0.88 18.72
N LEU A 207 -24.37 -0.02 18.42
CA LEU A 207 -23.22 0.32 17.57
C LEU A 207 -23.55 0.23 16.07
N LEU A 208 -24.59 -0.49 15.66
CA LEU A 208 -25.01 -0.57 14.26
C LEU A 208 -25.13 0.81 13.59
N PRO A 209 -25.71 1.87 14.19
CA PRO A 209 -25.70 3.23 13.64
C PRO A 209 -24.29 3.80 13.34
N HIS A 210 -23.28 3.48 14.16
CA HIS A 210 -21.89 3.89 13.95
C HIS A 210 -21.25 3.17 12.75
N PHE A 211 -21.75 1.97 12.42
CA PHE A 211 -21.38 1.21 11.23
C PHE A 211 -22.26 1.52 10.00
N MET A 212 -23.53 1.88 10.19
CA MET A 212 -24.57 2.02 9.16
C MET A 212 -24.70 3.43 8.58
N ALA A 213 -24.16 4.46 9.22
CA ALA A 213 -24.21 5.85 8.72
C ALA A 213 -23.63 6.07 7.30
N TYR A 214 -23.02 5.05 6.68
CA TYR A 214 -22.36 5.14 5.38
C TYR A 214 -22.70 4.01 4.38
N THR A 215 -23.80 3.28 4.57
CA THR A 215 -24.29 2.36 3.52
C THR A 215 -24.88 3.10 2.30
N PHE A 216 -25.02 4.43 2.35
CA PHE A 216 -25.46 5.25 1.24
C PHE A 216 -24.31 6.00 0.54
N HIS A 217 -24.40 6.01 -0.79
CA HIS A 217 -23.41 6.37 -1.80
C HIS A 217 -22.53 7.61 -1.49
N PRO A 218 -21.20 7.54 -1.72
CA PRO A 218 -20.24 8.59 -1.34
C PRO A 218 -20.35 9.92 -2.12
N SER A 219 -21.31 10.06 -3.05
CA SER A 219 -21.50 11.28 -3.86
C SER A 219 -22.68 12.16 -3.45
N GLN A 220 -23.47 11.80 -2.43
CA GLN A 220 -24.74 12.50 -2.13
C GLN A 220 -24.87 13.18 -0.77
N PHE A 221 -23.87 13.13 0.13
CA PHE A 221 -23.99 13.77 1.45
C PHE A 221 -23.03 14.96 1.65
N PRO A 222 -23.54 16.19 1.80
CA PRO A 222 -22.73 17.29 2.33
C PRO A 222 -22.50 17.05 3.82
N PHE A 223 -21.26 16.75 4.18
CA PHE A 223 -20.75 16.27 5.47
C PHE A 223 -20.95 17.20 6.70
N ARG A 224 -21.83 18.22 6.66
CA ARG A 224 -21.87 19.28 7.68
C ARG A 224 -22.93 19.17 8.78
N GLU A 225 -23.82 18.18 8.77
CA GLU A 225 -24.98 18.18 9.70
C GLU A 225 -25.06 17.00 10.70
N VAL A 226 -24.18 15.99 10.67
CA VAL A 226 -24.35 14.78 11.52
C VAL A 226 -23.58 14.83 12.85
N LEU A 227 -23.35 16.03 13.40
CA LEU A 227 -22.88 16.19 14.78
C LEU A 227 -23.74 17.23 15.51
N LYS A 228 -25.02 16.91 15.73
CA LYS A 228 -25.76 17.46 16.87
C LYS A 228 -25.87 16.36 17.94
N PRO A 229 -25.45 16.62 19.19
CA PRO A 229 -25.47 15.61 20.24
C PRO A 229 -26.93 15.26 20.54
N PHE A 230 -27.30 13.99 20.32
CA PHE A 230 -28.56 13.46 20.83
C PHE A 230 -28.51 13.52 22.36
N LYS A 231 -29.25 14.47 22.93
CA LYS A 231 -29.54 14.53 24.36
C LYS A 231 -30.31 13.26 24.74
N LEU A 232 -29.69 12.39 25.54
CA LEU A 232 -30.35 11.27 26.21
C LEU A 232 -31.44 11.81 27.16
N PRO A 233 -32.67 11.25 27.18
CA PRO A 233 -33.60 11.49 28.26
C PRO A 233 -33.19 10.61 29.46
N LEU A 234 -32.53 11.22 30.45
CA LEU A 234 -32.43 10.69 31.80
C LEU A 234 -33.84 10.65 32.42
N THR A 235 -34.51 9.50 32.43
CA THR A 235 -35.52 9.10 33.44
C THR A 235 -35.64 7.57 33.37
N ARG A 236 -35.49 6.81 34.46
CA ARG A 236 -36.33 6.76 35.66
C ARG A 236 -35.60 6.12 36.86
N PRO A 237 -36.07 6.36 38.10
CA PRO A 237 -35.37 6.00 39.33
C PRO A 237 -35.50 4.52 39.71
N LEU A 238 -34.45 4.00 40.34
CA LEU A 238 -34.49 2.77 41.12
C LEU A 238 -35.43 2.98 42.32
N LYS A 239 -36.52 2.22 42.38
CA LYS A 239 -37.26 2.02 43.63
C LYS A 239 -36.48 1.04 44.50
N ILE A 240 -36.15 1.48 45.71
CA ILE A 240 -35.93 0.61 46.88
C ILE A 240 -37.29 0.47 47.56
#